data_AF-A0A9E3WIP6-F1
#
_entry.id   AF-A0A9E3WIP6-F1
#
_cell.length_a   1.000
_cell.length_b   1.000
_cell.length_c   1.000
_cell.angle_alpha   90.00
_cell.angle_beta   90.00
_cell.angle_gamma   90.00
#
_symmetry.space_group_name_H-M   'P 1'
#
loop_
_entity.id
_entity.type
_entity.pdbx_description
1 polymer ?
#
loop_
_entity_poly.entity_id
_entity_poly.type
_entity_poly.pdbx_seq_one_letter_code
_entity_poly.pdbx_strand_id
1 'polypeptide(L)' 'MVEPLDLDEESRRALEFDAVLDAVAAHAATGAGKERIRSMSPRFDPGGLEAEHAAVAEAARHLGERGRLVQGGLPDPAV' A
#
# COMPACT_ATOMS: atom_id res chain seq x y z
N MET A 1 -9.91 -16.22 1.93
CA MET A 1 -9.41 -15.77 0.61
C MET A 1 -10.20 -14.52 0.28
N VAL A 2 -9.53 -13.38 0.10
CA VAL A 2 -10.18 -12.10 -0.19
C VAL A 2 -10.39 -12.02 -1.70
N GLU A 3 -11.63 -11.83 -2.14
CA GLU A 3 -11.95 -11.71 -3.56
C GLU A 3 -11.68 -10.26 -4.00
N PRO A 4 -10.84 -10.05 -5.04
CA PRO A 4 -10.59 -8.71 -5.55
C PRO A 4 -11.88 -8.13 -6.15
N LEU A 5 -12.09 -6.82 -5.96
CA LEU A 5 -13.10 -6.11 -6.71
C LEU A 5 -12.62 -6.04 -8.16
N ASP A 6 -13.35 -6.70 -9.06
CA ASP A 6 -13.04 -6.66 -10.48
C ASP A 6 -13.45 -5.29 -11.04
N LEU A 7 -12.47 -4.41 -11.24
CA LEU A 7 -12.65 -3.19 -12.01
C LEU A 7 -12.44 -3.54 -13.47
N ASP A 8 -13.47 -3.32 -14.29
CA ASP A 8 -13.30 -3.38 -15.74
C ASP A 8 -12.24 -2.36 -16.22
N GLU A 9 -11.73 -2.60 -17.42
CA GLU A 9 -10.65 -1.80 -18.00
C GLU A 9 -11.05 -0.30 -18.11
N GLU A 10 -12.33 -0.02 -18.39
CA GLU A 10 -12.82 1.35 -18.52
C GLU A 10 -12.78 2.07 -17.17
N SER A 11 -13.30 1.45 -16.11
CA SER A 11 -13.32 1.97 -14.75
C SER A 11 -11.91 2.16 -14.21
N ARG A 12 -11.01 1.19 -14.46
CA ARG A 12 -9.60 1.28 -14.07
C ARG A 12 -8.91 2.48 -14.72
N ARG A 13 -9.16 2.73 -16.01
CA ARG A 13 -8.64 3.91 -16.73
C ARG A 13 -9.28 5.21 -16.24
N ALA A 14 -10.60 5.24 -16.08
CA ALA A 14 -11.35 6.44 -15.67
C ALA A 14 -10.96 6.92 -14.27
N LEU A 15 -10.63 5.99 -13.37
CA LEU A 15 -10.12 6.28 -12.03
C LEU A 15 -8.61 6.55 -11.99
N GLU A 16 -7.91 6.44 -13.12
CA GLU A 16 -6.46 6.51 -13.21
C GLU A 16 -5.76 5.60 -12.18
N PHE A 17 -6.33 4.42 -11.92
CA PHE A 17 -5.96 3.60 -10.77
C PHE A 17 -4.46 3.25 -10.75
N ASP A 18 -3.89 2.91 -11.91
CA ASP A 18 -2.46 2.60 -12.03
C ASP A 18 -1.57 3.81 -11.78
N ALA A 19 -1.99 5.01 -12.22
CA ALA A 19 -1.26 6.24 -11.95
C ALA A 19 -1.29 6.60 -10.45
N VAL A 20 -2.42 6.34 -9.77
CA VAL A 20 -2.52 6.49 -8.31
C VAL A 20 -1.57 5.52 -7.61
N LEU A 21 -1.53 4.26 -8.01
CA LEU A 21 -0.59 3.29 -7.43
C LEU A 21 0.86 3.69 -7.65
N ASP A 22 1.21 4.20 -8.83
CA ASP A 22 2.55 4.71 -9.12
C ASP A 22 2.92 5.94 -8.27
N ALA A 23 1.99 6.86 -8.08
CA ALA A 23 2.17 8.02 -7.21
C ALA A 23 2.41 7.59 -5.75
N VAL A 24 1.62 6.64 -5.24
CA VAL A 24 1.79 6.11 -3.87
C VAL A 24 3.10 5.32 -3.75
N ALA A 25 3.46 4.53 -4.76
CA ALA A 25 4.72 3.76 -4.77
C ALA A 25 5.94 4.67 -4.69
N ALA A 26 5.90 5.90 -5.23
CA ALA A 26 6.99 6.86 -5.11
C ALA A 26 7.34 7.20 -3.64
N HIS A 27 6.41 7.01 -2.70
CA HIS A 27 6.62 7.24 -1.27
C HIS A 27 7.14 6.02 -0.50
N ALA A 28 7.21 4.84 -1.12
CA ALA A 28 7.73 3.65 -0.46
C ALA A 28 9.25 3.72 -0.27
N ALA A 29 9.69 3.37 0.94
CA ALA A 29 11.10 3.44 1.32
C ALA A 29 11.98 2.36 0.66
N THR A 30 11.41 1.22 0.26
CA THR A 30 12.15 0.06 -0.28
C THR A 30 11.64 -0.35 -1.66
N GLY A 31 12.48 -1.01 -2.46
CA GLY A 31 12.09 -1.54 -3.77
C GLY A 31 10.92 -2.53 -3.68
N ALA A 32 11.00 -3.46 -2.73
CA ALA A 32 9.93 -4.43 -2.44
C ALA A 32 8.61 -3.75 -2.04
N GLY A 33 8.67 -2.62 -1.32
CA GLY A 33 7.48 -1.83 -0.98
C GLY A 33 6.81 -1.24 -2.23
N LYS A 34 7.61 -0.72 -3.17
CA LYS A 34 7.11 -0.18 -4.46
C LYS A 34 6.38 -1.25 -5.26
N GLU A 35 6.99 -2.43 -5.38
CA GLU A 35 6.40 -3.56 -6.12
C GLU A 35 5.11 -4.05 -5.47
N ARG A 36 5.07 -4.12 -4.13
CA ARG A 36 3.86 -4.49 -3.41
C ARG A 36 2.72 -3.49 -3.63
N ILE A 37 3.00 -2.19 -3.67
CA ILE A 37 1.97 -1.16 -3.94
C ILE A 37 1.46 -1.28 -5.38
N ARG A 38 2.35 -1.41 -6.37
CA ARG A 38 1.95 -1.52 -7.78
C ARG A 38 1.14 -2.78 -8.11
N SER A 39 1.29 -3.83 -7.31
CA SER A 39 0.53 -5.07 -7.46
C SER A 39 -0.79 -5.08 -6.68
N MET A 40 -1.14 -3.99 -5.97
CA MET A 40 -2.41 -3.91 -5.26
C MET A 40 -3.57 -3.91 -6.23
N SER A 41 -4.62 -4.64 -5.85
CA SER A 41 -5.93 -4.61 -6.50
C SER A 41 -6.96 -4.14 -5.50
N PRO A 42 -8.02 -3.44 -5.92
CA PRO A 42 -9.09 -3.03 -5.02
C PRO A 42 -9.77 -4.26 -4.40
N ARG A 43 -10.24 -4.13 -3.16
CA ARG A 43 -10.85 -5.22 -2.40
C ARG A 43 -12.14 -4.72 -1.76
N PHE A 44 -13.09 -5.64 -1.54
CA PHE A 44 -14.37 -5.32 -0.90
C PHE A 44 -14.65 -6.16 0.36
N ASP A 45 -13.68 -6.94 0.84
CA ASP A 45 -13.81 -7.71 2.08
C ASP A 45 -13.76 -6.79 3.31
N PRO A 46 -14.87 -6.61 4.05
CA PRO A 46 -14.92 -5.67 5.16
C PRO A 46 -13.94 -6.02 6.29
N GLY A 47 -13.75 -7.30 6.59
CA GLY A 47 -12.87 -7.75 7.67
C GLY A 47 -11.39 -7.51 7.35
N GLY A 48 -10.97 -7.82 6.11
CA GLY A 48 -9.64 -7.52 5.62
C GLY A 48 -9.35 -6.01 5.57
N LEU A 49 -10.31 -5.21 5.13
CA LEU A 49 -10.17 -3.74 5.09
C LEU A 49 -10.04 -3.14 6.49
N GLU A 50 -10.80 -3.62 7.48
CA GLU A 50 -10.69 -3.16 8.86
C GLU A 50 -9.29 -3.44 9.43
N ALA A 51 -8.76 -4.65 9.20
CA ALA A 51 -7.41 -5.02 9.63
C ALA A 51 -6.33 -4.16 8.95
N GLU A 52 -6.46 -3.91 7.65
CA GLU A 52 -5.52 -3.05 6.90
C GLU A 52 -5.58 -1.59 7.37
N HIS A 53 -6.78 -1.05 7.59
CA HIS A 53 -6.96 0.30 8.12
C HIS A 53 -6.37 0.43 9.54
N ALA A 54 -6.56 -0.58 10.39
CA ALA A 54 -5.95 -0.60 11.72
C ALA A 54 -4.42 -0.56 11.65
N ALA A 55 -3.82 -1.36 10.73
CA ALA A 55 -2.37 -1.37 10.52
C ALA A 55 -1.85 -0.01 10.00
N VAL A 56 -2.56 0.63 9.07
CA VAL A 56 -2.22 1.98 8.58
C VAL A 56 -2.31 3.01 9.70
N ALA A 57 -3.36 2.95 10.52
CA ALA A 57 -3.54 3.86 11.65
C ALA A 57 -2.42 3.72 12.70
N GLU A 58 -2.01 2.49 12.99
CA GLU A 58 -0.87 2.21 13.86
C GLU A 58 0.43 2.79 13.29
N ALA A 59 0.71 2.55 12.01
CA ALA A 59 1.89 3.06 11.32
C ALA A 59 1.92 4.60 11.29
N ALA A 60 0.79 5.24 11.01
CA ALA A 60 0.65 6.70 11.01
C ALA A 60 0.89 7.29 12.40
N ARG A 61 0.32 6.68 13.45
CA ARG A 61 0.56 7.09 14.84
C ARG A 61 2.05 6.95 15.20
N HIS A 62 2.67 5.82 14.86
CA HIS A 62 4.10 5.60 15.08
C HIS A 62 4.96 6.65 14.37
N LEU A 63 4.63 6.98 13.11
CA LEU A 63 5.31 8.04 12.35
C LEU A 63 5.16 9.41 13.00
N GLY A 64 3.96 9.76 13.48
CA GLY A 64 3.72 11.01 14.19
C GLY A 64 4.54 11.12 15.49
N GLU A 65 4.68 10.00 16.22
CA GLU A 65 5.43 9.94 17.48
C GLU A 65 6.96 9.86 17.29
N ARG A 66 7.43 9.15 16.26
CA ARG A 66 8.84 8.75 16.10
C ARG A 66 9.54 9.34 14.87
N GLY A 67 8.79 9.88 13.91
CA GLY A 67 9.30 10.48 12.67
C GLY A 67 9.81 9.49 11.61
N ARG A 68 9.80 8.17 11.88
CA ARG A 68 10.22 7.12 10.93
C ARG A 68 9.59 5.77 11.29
N LEU A 69 9.27 4.94 10.29
CA LEU A 69 8.75 3.58 10.48
C LEU A 69 9.85 2.56 10.78
N VAL A 70 11.05 2.77 10.23
CA VAL A 70 12.18 1.86 10.35
C VAL A 70 13.28 2.60 11.09
N GLN A 71 13.87 1.99 12.12
CA GLN A 71 15.14 2.49 12.65
C GLN A 71 16.16 2.43 11.52
N GLY A 72 16.74 3.56 11.12
CA GLY A 72 17.71 3.59 10.04
C GLY A 72 18.81 2.54 10.29
N GLY A 73 19.04 1.66 9.32
CA GLY A 73 20.05 0.60 9.40
C GLY A 73 19.59 -0.82 9.09
N LEU A 74 18.31 -1.08 8.85
CA LEU A 74 17.89 -2.36 8.28
C LEU A 74 18.23 -2.38 6.78
N PRO A 75 19.15 -3.25 6.33
CA PRO A 75 19.45 -3.38 4.90
C PRO A 75 18.20 -3.82 4.16
N ASP A 76 18.05 -3.35 2.92
CA ASP A 76 17.03 -3.87 2.02
C ASP A 76 17.29 -5.37 1.84
N PRO A 77 16.35 -6.27 2.15
CA PRO A 77 16.56 -7.72 2.02
C PRO A 77 16.77 -8.18 0.57
N ALA A 78 16.62 -7.28 -0.41
CA ALA A 78 16.95 -7.52 -1.82
C ALA A 78 18.39 -7.13 -2.22
N VAL A 79 19.23 -6.70 -1.27
CA VAL A 79 20.66 -6.36 -1.48
C VAL A 79 21.57 -7.31 -0.73
#